data_AF-A0A257X4Q6-F1
#
_entry.id   AF-A0A257X4Q6-F1
#
_cell.length_a   1.000
_cell.length_b   1.000
_cell.length_c   1.000
_cell.angle_alpha   90.00
_cell.angle_beta   90.00
_cell.angle_gamma   90.00
#
_symmetry.space_group_name_H-M   'P 1'
#
loop_
_entity.id
_entity.type
_entity.pdbx_description
1 polymer ?
#
loop_
_entity_poly.entity_id
_entity_poly.type
_entity_poly.pdbx_seq_one_letter_code
_entity_poly.pdbx_strand_id
1 'polypeptide(L)'
;MTMQFAEPQEQSGALLIAIVDETYGVSDDDDWTQAREVFRLNLEKEFGLPFEEANIGPGADLPAFVTLLQTSQTSVLALLIALFFGGKPIKESLTAWRDMARKLLSFFPRRIFLNRQGAAVLAIDAVMEAMGGLPKSIRLLSYRNRHVHEDENLATIEASTEIAEPPATLYLGYVRHVFDIEADGVLFRVGVEGQSVAVSRLN
;
A
#
# COMPACT_ATOMS: atom_id res chain seq x y z
N MET A 1 21.62 -4.98 -19.87
CA MET A 1 20.68 -4.17 -20.68
C MET A 1 19.64 -3.64 -19.72
N THR A 2 19.62 -2.34 -19.41
CA THR A 2 18.66 -1.78 -18.45
C THR A 2 17.28 -1.77 -19.09
N MET A 3 16.36 -2.62 -18.61
CA MET A 3 14.97 -2.59 -19.08
C MET A 3 14.32 -1.30 -18.59
N GLN A 4 13.76 -0.54 -19.53
CA GLN A 4 13.04 0.68 -19.23
C GLN A 4 11.57 0.33 -19.02
N PHE A 5 11.17 0.13 -17.77
CA PHE A 5 9.77 -0.09 -17.42
C PHE A 5 9.01 1.24 -17.48
N ALA A 6 7.78 1.22 -18.00
CA ALA A 6 6.91 2.39 -17.94
C ALA A 6 6.50 2.62 -16.48
N GLU A 7 6.53 3.88 -16.02
CA GLU A 7 5.90 4.20 -14.74
C GLU A 7 4.39 4.06 -14.88
N PRO A 8 3.72 3.28 -14.03
CA PRO A 8 2.27 3.15 -14.08
C PRO A 8 1.62 4.51 -13.85
N GLN A 9 0.64 4.88 -14.67
CA GLN A 9 -0.10 6.13 -14.45
C GLN A 9 -1.01 5.97 -13.23
N GLU A 10 -0.57 6.49 -12.08
CA GLU A 10 -1.40 6.53 -10.87
C GLU A 10 -2.61 7.45 -11.09
N GLN A 11 -3.81 6.86 -11.11
CA GLN A 11 -5.06 7.62 -11.09
C GLN A 11 -5.37 8.08 -9.67
N SER A 12 -5.81 9.33 -9.50
CA SER A 12 -6.19 9.88 -8.19
C SER A 12 -7.19 8.99 -7.45
N GLY A 13 -6.78 8.48 -6.29
CA GLY A 13 -7.62 7.64 -5.42
C GLY A 13 -7.61 6.14 -5.76
N ALA A 14 -6.84 5.70 -6.75
CA ALA A 14 -6.65 4.29 -7.03
C ALA A 14 -5.71 3.62 -5.99
N LEU A 15 -6.03 2.40 -5.60
CA LEU A 15 -5.16 1.55 -4.81
C LEU A 15 -4.26 0.78 -5.78
N LEU A 16 -2.99 1.17 -5.86
CA LEU A 16 -2.00 0.46 -6.65
C LEU A 16 -1.42 -0.67 -5.82
N ILE A 17 -1.39 -1.85 -6.42
CA ILE A 17 -0.81 -3.07 -5.85
C ILE A 17 0.28 -3.52 -6.79
N ALA A 18 1.51 -3.62 -6.30
CA ALA A 18 2.65 -4.17 -7.02
C ALA A 18 2.95 -5.57 -6.46
N ILE A 19 2.98 -6.58 -7.32
CA ILE A 19 3.38 -7.95 -6.97
C ILE A 19 4.78 -8.19 -7.52
N VAL A 20 5.72 -8.61 -6.67
CA VAL A 20 7.09 -8.91 -7.10
C VAL A 20 7.07 -10.05 -8.12
N ASP A 21 7.86 -9.91 -9.19
CA ASP A 21 8.06 -10.98 -10.16
C ASP A 21 8.94 -12.09 -9.56
N GLU A 22 8.31 -13.19 -9.18
CA GLU A 22 8.95 -14.35 -8.54
C GLU A 22 9.82 -15.16 -9.53
N THR A 23 9.74 -14.89 -10.83
CA THR A 23 10.57 -15.54 -11.85
C THR A 23 11.95 -14.90 -11.98
N TYR A 24 12.11 -13.68 -11.47
CA TYR A 24 13.36 -12.94 -11.56
C TYR A 24 14.49 -13.60 -10.75
N GLY A 25 15.64 -13.81 -11.40
CA GLY A 25 16.82 -14.43 -10.79
C GLY A 25 16.74 -15.95 -10.60
N VAL A 26 15.70 -16.61 -11.12
CA VAL A 26 15.50 -18.06 -11.01
C VAL A 26 15.77 -18.81 -12.32
N SER A 27 15.53 -18.17 -13.47
CA SER A 27 15.71 -18.74 -14.82
C SER A 27 16.88 -18.10 -15.58
N ASP A 28 17.51 -18.86 -16.47
CA ASP A 28 18.48 -18.33 -17.43
C ASP A 28 17.81 -17.25 -18.34
N ASP A 29 18.59 -16.27 -18.82
CA ASP A 29 18.07 -15.06 -19.48
C ASP A 29 17.12 -15.32 -20.66
N ASP A 30 17.36 -16.39 -21.44
CA ASP A 30 16.54 -16.75 -22.61
C ASP A 30 15.16 -17.34 -22.24
N ASP A 31 15.02 -17.91 -21.03
CA ASP A 31 13.78 -18.52 -20.52
C ASP A 31 12.98 -17.53 -19.65
N TRP A 32 13.66 -16.53 -19.07
CA TRP A 32 13.04 -15.56 -18.16
C TRP A 32 11.89 -14.76 -18.80
N THR A 33 12.04 -14.31 -20.05
CA THR A 33 10.98 -13.55 -20.73
C THR A 33 9.69 -14.36 -20.86
N GLN A 34 9.80 -15.65 -21.17
CA GLN A 34 8.64 -16.53 -21.31
C GLN A 34 8.04 -16.86 -19.94
N ALA A 35 8.88 -17.19 -18.96
CA ALA A 35 8.45 -17.49 -17.59
C ALA A 35 7.69 -16.30 -16.97
N ARG A 36 8.21 -15.08 -17.18
CA ARG A 36 7.63 -13.83 -16.71
C ARG A 36 6.25 -13.55 -17.30
N GLU A 37 6.08 -13.73 -18.61
CA GLU A 37 4.77 -13.56 -19.26
C GLU A 37 3.74 -14.60 -18.79
N VAL A 38 4.18 -15.86 -18.61
CA VAL A 38 3.32 -16.91 -18.03
C VAL A 38 2.91 -16.56 -16.60
N PHE A 39 3.83 -16.02 -15.80
CA PHE A 39 3.54 -15.56 -14.45
C PHE A 39 2.52 -14.42 -14.46
N ARG A 40 2.69 -13.40 -15.31
CA ARG A 40 1.73 -12.30 -15.49
C ARG A 40 0.33 -12.81 -15.81
N LEU A 41 0.19 -13.68 -16.80
CA LEU A 41 -1.10 -14.27 -17.20
C LEU A 41 -1.75 -15.10 -16.06
N ASN A 42 -0.94 -15.77 -15.24
CA ASN A 42 -1.43 -16.47 -14.07
C ASN A 42 -1.95 -15.51 -12.99
N LEU A 43 -1.28 -14.38 -12.76
CA LEU A 43 -1.78 -13.32 -11.87
C LEU A 43 -3.12 -12.76 -12.36
N GLU A 44 -3.24 -12.48 -13.66
CA GLU A 44 -4.49 -11.98 -14.25
C GLU A 44 -5.64 -12.98 -14.08
N LYS A 45 -5.35 -14.28 -14.24
CA LYS A 45 -6.32 -15.36 -13.99
C LYS A 45 -6.68 -15.51 -12.51
N GLU A 46 -5.69 -15.39 -11.62
CA GLU A 46 -5.85 -15.52 -10.17
C GLU A 46 -6.71 -14.40 -9.59
N PHE A 47 -6.45 -13.15 -9.98
CA PHE A 47 -7.08 -11.96 -9.41
C PHE A 47 -8.21 -11.38 -10.27
N GLY A 48 -8.34 -11.82 -11.53
CA GLY A 48 -9.36 -11.31 -12.45
C GLY A 48 -9.14 -9.84 -12.83
N LEU A 49 -7.91 -9.35 -12.78
CA LEU A 49 -7.52 -7.97 -13.06
C LEU A 49 -6.36 -7.95 -14.05
N PRO A 50 -6.26 -6.93 -14.92
CA PRO A 50 -5.09 -6.76 -15.77
C PRO A 50 -3.87 -6.36 -14.94
N PHE A 51 -2.70 -6.79 -15.39
CA PHE A 51 -1.42 -6.43 -14.79
C PHE A 51 -0.48 -5.80 -15.82
N GLU A 52 0.16 -4.71 -15.41
CA GLU A 52 1.21 -4.02 -16.18
C GLU A 52 2.58 -4.25 -15.56
N GLU A 53 3.61 -4.21 -16.37
CA GLU A 53 4.99 -4.38 -15.89
C GLU A 53 5.52 -3.09 -15.27
N ALA A 54 6.23 -3.22 -14.15
CA ALA A 54 6.90 -2.11 -13.49
C ALA A 54 8.24 -2.56 -12.87
N ASN A 55 9.07 -1.58 -12.51
CA ASN A 55 10.16 -1.75 -11.55
C ASN A 55 9.82 -0.94 -10.31
N ILE A 56 9.93 -1.56 -9.14
CA ILE A 56 9.62 -0.93 -7.84
C ILE A 56 10.86 -0.79 -6.96
N GLY A 57 12.05 -0.98 -7.53
CA GLY A 57 13.33 -0.76 -6.85
C GLY A 57 14.46 -0.49 -7.83
N PRO A 58 14.77 0.77 -8.19
CA PRO A 58 15.71 1.12 -9.26
C PRO A 58 17.17 0.78 -8.93
N GLY A 59 17.48 0.58 -7.65
CA GLY A 59 18.84 0.21 -7.22
C GLY A 59 19.11 -1.29 -7.26
N ALA A 60 18.11 -2.12 -6.95
CA ALA A 60 18.22 -3.58 -6.98
C ALA A 60 17.53 -4.23 -8.19
N ASP A 61 17.00 -3.41 -9.11
CA ASP A 61 16.14 -3.80 -10.22
C ASP A 61 15.11 -4.84 -9.78
N LEU A 62 14.12 -4.40 -9.00
CA LEU A 62 13.06 -5.27 -8.49
C LEU A 62 11.87 -5.26 -9.46
N PRO A 63 11.81 -6.18 -10.45
CA PRO A 63 10.68 -6.26 -11.37
C PRO A 63 9.42 -6.66 -10.62
N ALA A 64 8.31 -6.07 -11.04
CA ALA A 64 7.00 -6.30 -10.49
C ALA A 64 5.92 -6.22 -11.57
N PHE A 65 4.75 -6.70 -11.19
CA PHE A 65 3.52 -6.56 -11.92
C PHE A 65 2.56 -5.72 -11.10
N VAL A 66 2.09 -4.61 -11.67
CA VAL A 66 1.19 -3.69 -10.99
C VAL A 66 -0.24 -3.86 -11.48
N THR A 67 -1.19 -3.70 -10.58
CA THR A 67 -2.60 -3.59 -10.92
C THR A 67 -3.25 -2.47 -10.11
N LEU A 68 -4.38 -1.97 -10.60
CA LEU A 68 -5.18 -0.96 -9.91
C LEU A 68 -6.48 -1.59 -9.43
N LEU A 69 -6.69 -1.57 -8.12
CA LEU A 69 -7.96 -2.00 -7.56
C LEU A 69 -9.01 -0.90 -7.73
N GLN A 70 -9.67 -0.89 -8.89
CA GLN A 70 -10.83 -0.04 -9.14
C GLN A 70 -12.07 -0.65 -8.50
N THR A 71 -12.63 0.01 -7.48
CA THR A 71 -13.95 -0.37 -6.96
C THR A 71 -15.04 0.26 -7.83
N SER A 72 -16.17 -0.40 -8.05
CA SER A 72 -17.31 0.16 -8.81
C SER A 72 -17.91 1.45 -8.22
N GLN A 73 -17.39 1.92 -7.08
CA GLN A 73 -17.70 3.18 -6.40
C GLN A 73 -16.49 4.13 -6.38
N THR A 74 -15.70 4.18 -7.45
CA THR A 74 -14.44 4.95 -7.55
C THR A 74 -14.56 6.39 -7.04
N SER A 75 -15.70 7.06 -7.24
CA SER A 75 -15.93 8.42 -6.77
C SER A 75 -16.03 8.57 -5.25
N VAL A 76 -16.68 7.62 -4.55
CA VAL A 76 -16.83 7.66 -3.08
C VAL A 76 -15.50 7.30 -2.42
N LEU A 77 -14.78 6.31 -2.96
CA LEU A 77 -13.48 5.93 -2.43
C LEU A 77 -12.45 7.05 -2.58
N ALA A 78 -12.33 7.63 -3.78
CA ALA A 78 -11.43 8.76 -4.00
C ALA A 78 -11.73 9.91 -3.03
N LEU A 79 -13.01 10.17 -2.73
CA LEU A 79 -13.42 11.17 -1.74
C LEU A 79 -13.02 10.78 -0.31
N LEU A 80 -13.24 9.53 0.12
CA LEU A 80 -12.85 9.06 1.46
C LEU A 80 -11.34 9.14 1.67
N ILE A 81 -10.56 8.73 0.67
CA ILE A 81 -9.10 8.85 0.68
C ILE A 81 -8.70 10.33 0.74
N ALA A 82 -9.30 11.19 -0.08
CA ALA A 82 -9.01 12.62 -0.06
C ALA A 82 -9.36 13.28 1.29
N LEU A 83 -10.47 12.89 1.91
CA LEU A 83 -10.85 13.37 3.25
C LEU A 83 -9.86 12.91 4.32
N PHE A 84 -9.42 11.65 4.24
CA PHE A 84 -8.42 11.09 5.16
C PHE A 84 -7.11 11.87 5.08
N PHE A 85 -6.55 12.04 3.86
CA PHE A 85 -5.31 12.80 3.66
C PHE A 85 -5.48 14.30 3.87
N GLY A 86 -6.70 14.82 3.81
CA GLY A 86 -7.02 16.19 4.23
C GLY A 86 -7.06 16.39 5.76
N GLY A 87 -6.78 15.35 6.56
CA GLY A 87 -6.77 15.42 8.01
C GLY A 87 -8.14 15.70 8.62
N LYS A 88 -9.23 15.44 7.89
CA LYS A 88 -10.59 15.63 8.40
C LYS A 88 -11.06 14.37 9.16
N PRO A 89 -11.80 14.52 10.26
CA PRO A 89 -12.41 13.37 10.93
C PRO A 89 -13.39 12.65 10.01
N ILE A 90 -13.17 11.36 9.80
CA ILE A 90 -14.07 10.44 9.11
C ILE A 90 -14.93 9.74 10.15
N LYS A 91 -16.24 10.00 10.10
CA LYS A 91 -17.23 9.45 11.05
C LYS A 91 -18.16 8.41 10.41
N GLU A 92 -18.20 8.39 9.09
CA GLU A 92 -19.10 7.55 8.31
C GLU A 92 -18.28 6.63 7.39
N SER A 93 -18.92 5.57 6.89
CA SER A 93 -18.32 4.67 5.90
C SER A 93 -17.05 3.93 6.37
N LEU A 94 -16.82 3.80 7.67
CA LEU A 94 -15.71 3.02 8.24
C LEU A 94 -15.81 1.53 7.88
N THR A 95 -17.01 1.01 7.65
CA THR A 95 -17.23 -0.34 7.11
C THR A 95 -16.65 -0.51 5.70
N ALA A 96 -16.71 0.54 4.87
CA ALA A 96 -16.18 0.50 3.51
C ALA A 96 -14.65 0.35 3.53
N TRP A 97 -13.96 0.99 4.47
CA TRP A 97 -12.52 0.79 4.69
C TRP A 97 -12.17 -0.66 5.00
N ARG A 98 -12.96 -1.32 5.85
CA ARG A 98 -12.77 -2.74 6.17
C ARG A 98 -13.13 -3.69 5.02
N ASP A 99 -14.11 -3.33 4.19
CA ASP A 99 -14.41 -4.08 2.95
C ASP A 99 -13.25 -3.98 1.97
N MET A 100 -12.60 -2.81 1.88
CA MET A 100 -11.42 -2.62 1.03
C MET A 100 -10.20 -3.33 1.56
N ALA A 101 -9.96 -3.29 2.86
CA ALA A 101 -8.88 -4.04 3.48
C ALA A 101 -9.01 -5.53 3.17
N ARG A 102 -10.21 -6.11 3.32
CA ARG A 102 -10.47 -7.51 2.92
C ARG A 102 -10.17 -7.80 1.45
N LYS A 103 -10.44 -6.87 0.54
CA LYS A 103 -10.08 -7.02 -0.88
C LYS A 103 -8.57 -6.91 -1.11
N LEU A 104 -7.86 -6.04 -0.39
CA LEU A 104 -6.40 -5.97 -0.47
C LEU A 104 -5.75 -7.24 0.11
N LEU A 105 -6.30 -7.77 1.19
CA LEU A 105 -5.81 -9.00 1.83
C LEU A 105 -5.90 -10.23 0.91
N SER A 106 -6.76 -10.24 -0.10
CA SER A 106 -6.76 -11.37 -1.06
C SER A 106 -5.50 -11.46 -1.91
N PHE A 107 -4.68 -10.41 -1.97
CA PHE A 107 -3.40 -10.39 -2.69
C PHE A 107 -2.22 -10.89 -1.82
N PHE A 108 -2.41 -11.09 -0.53
CA PHE A 108 -1.35 -11.47 0.43
C PHE A 108 -0.80 -12.91 0.27
N PRO A 109 -1.37 -13.82 -0.54
CA PRO A 109 -0.64 -15.01 -0.95
C PRO A 109 0.63 -14.71 -1.76
N ARG A 110 0.77 -13.47 -2.27
CA ARG A 110 1.94 -12.99 -3.04
C ARG A 110 2.71 -11.93 -2.27
N ARG A 111 4.00 -11.78 -2.58
CA ARG A 111 4.79 -10.67 -2.05
C ARG A 111 4.37 -9.36 -2.73
N ILE A 112 3.69 -8.49 -1.98
CA ILE A 112 3.16 -7.23 -2.50
C ILE A 112 3.81 -5.98 -1.92
N PHE A 113 3.72 -4.90 -2.67
CA PHE A 113 3.93 -3.52 -2.25
C PHE A 113 2.73 -2.66 -2.64
N LEU A 114 2.47 -1.61 -1.88
CA LEU A 114 1.27 -0.78 -2.03
C LEU A 114 1.67 0.68 -2.18
N ASN A 115 0.92 1.45 -2.96
CA ASN A 115 1.03 2.90 -2.89
C ASN A 115 0.49 3.43 -1.54
N ARG A 116 0.67 4.74 -1.32
CA ARG A 116 0.23 5.45 -0.10
C ARG A 116 -1.24 5.17 0.25
N GLN A 117 -2.12 5.10 -0.75
CA GLN A 117 -3.55 4.88 -0.59
C GLN A 117 -3.85 3.43 -0.16
N GLY A 118 -3.23 2.44 -0.82
CA GLY A 118 -3.32 1.03 -0.41
C GLY A 118 -2.81 0.81 1.01
N ALA A 119 -1.67 1.42 1.34
CA ALA A 119 -1.11 1.36 2.68
C ALA A 119 -2.02 2.02 3.73
N ALA A 120 -2.69 3.13 3.40
CA ALA A 120 -3.63 3.79 4.31
C ALA A 120 -4.84 2.92 4.64
N VAL A 121 -5.34 2.13 3.67
CA VAL A 121 -6.43 1.18 3.91
C VAL A 121 -6.03 0.14 4.96
N LEU A 122 -4.85 -0.46 4.81
CA LEU A 122 -4.32 -1.41 5.79
C LEU A 122 -4.07 -0.74 7.16
N ALA A 123 -3.55 0.49 7.16
CA ALA A 123 -3.28 1.21 8.39
C ALA A 123 -4.54 1.48 9.20
N ILE A 124 -5.61 1.91 8.53
CA ILE A 124 -6.91 2.15 9.15
C ILE A 124 -7.52 0.84 9.68
N ASP A 125 -7.47 -0.24 8.89
CA ASP A 125 -7.99 -1.54 9.31
C ASP A 125 -7.26 -2.05 10.57
N ALA A 126 -5.93 -1.90 10.61
CA ALA A 126 -5.13 -2.28 11.77
C ALA A 126 -5.44 -1.44 13.03
N VAL A 127 -5.82 -0.16 12.88
CA VAL A 127 -6.34 0.65 14.01
C VAL A 127 -7.69 0.10 14.49
N MET A 128 -8.61 -0.26 13.59
CA MET A 128 -9.89 -0.86 13.96
C MET A 128 -9.71 -2.18 14.72
N GLU A 129 -8.78 -3.02 14.26
CA GLU A 129 -8.41 -4.26 14.95
C GLU A 129 -7.82 -3.98 16.34
N ALA A 130 -6.89 -3.03 16.46
CA ALA A 130 -6.28 -2.65 17.72
C ALA A 130 -7.30 -2.06 18.72
N MET A 131 -8.37 -1.44 18.23
CA MET A 131 -9.50 -0.96 19.04
C MET A 131 -10.51 -2.05 19.37
N GLY A 132 -10.43 -3.24 18.74
CA GLY A 132 -11.39 -4.32 18.89
C GLY A 132 -12.75 -4.04 18.21
N GLY A 133 -12.83 -3.09 17.28
CA GLY A 133 -14.07 -2.70 16.64
C GLY A 133 -13.98 -1.43 15.78
N LEU A 134 -15.13 -1.00 15.25
CA LEU A 134 -15.21 0.25 14.50
C LEU A 134 -15.23 1.44 15.47
N PRO A 135 -14.28 2.39 15.37
CA PRO A 135 -14.35 3.64 16.14
C PRO A 135 -15.52 4.52 15.67
N LYS A 136 -15.84 5.54 16.46
CA LYS A 136 -16.82 6.58 16.06
C LYS A 136 -16.21 7.59 15.10
N SER A 137 -14.91 7.80 15.15
CA SER A 137 -14.18 8.73 14.29
C SER A 137 -12.74 8.28 14.09
N ILE A 138 -12.23 8.46 12.87
CA ILE A 138 -10.81 8.30 12.52
C ILE A 138 -10.30 9.57 11.84
N ARG A 139 -9.09 10.00 12.15
CA ARG A 139 -8.44 11.15 11.51
C ARG A 139 -6.95 10.88 11.31
N LEU A 140 -6.43 11.21 10.13
CA LEU A 140 -4.99 11.24 9.90
C LEU A 140 -4.40 12.50 10.56
N LEU A 141 -3.36 12.31 11.36
CA LEU A 141 -2.59 13.39 11.97
C LEU A 141 -1.31 13.67 11.18
N SER A 142 -0.64 12.63 10.72
CA SER A 142 0.54 12.74 9.85
C SER A 142 0.75 11.49 9.00
N TYR A 143 1.42 11.68 7.88
CA TYR A 143 1.87 10.63 6.98
C TYR A 143 3.31 10.94 6.53
N ARG A 144 4.17 9.92 6.61
CA ARG A 144 5.56 9.97 6.13
C ARG A 144 5.88 8.68 5.37
N ASN A 145 6.77 8.77 4.39
CA ASN A 145 7.47 7.62 3.84
C ASN A 145 8.88 7.57 4.47
N ARG A 146 9.36 6.38 4.79
CA ARG A 146 10.69 6.12 5.36
C ARG A 146 11.35 5.00 4.57
N HIS A 147 12.67 4.95 4.53
CA HIS A 147 13.32 3.78 3.97
C HIS A 147 13.11 2.57 4.89
N VAL A 148 12.93 1.40 4.28
CA VAL A 148 12.91 0.14 5.01
C VAL A 148 14.24 0.00 5.77
N HIS A 149 14.17 -0.51 7.01
CA HIS A 149 15.29 -0.68 7.96
C HIS A 149 15.84 0.58 8.66
N GLU A 150 15.37 1.81 8.37
CA GLU A 150 15.84 3.00 9.10
C GLU A 150 15.35 3.05 10.56
N ASP A 151 14.11 2.63 10.82
CA ASP A 151 13.45 2.73 12.13
C ASP A 151 12.71 1.43 12.46
N GLU A 152 13.39 0.45 13.07
CA GLU A 152 12.76 -0.84 13.41
C GLU A 152 11.63 -0.68 14.45
N ASN A 153 11.72 0.33 15.32
CA ASN A 153 10.72 0.59 16.35
C ASN A 153 9.85 1.81 16.00
N LEU A 154 8.59 1.57 15.65
CA LEU A 154 7.64 2.65 15.36
C LEU A 154 7.47 3.63 16.53
N ALA A 155 7.54 3.16 17.78
CA ALA A 155 7.31 4.00 18.96
C ALA A 155 8.38 5.09 19.15
N THR A 156 9.58 4.92 18.58
CA THR A 156 10.68 5.88 18.73
C THR A 156 10.72 6.95 17.65
N ILE A 157 9.91 6.80 16.59
CA ILE A 157 9.81 7.81 15.53
C ILE A 157 9.31 9.13 16.14
N GLU A 158 9.92 10.26 15.78
CA GLU A 158 9.46 11.55 16.30
C GLU A 158 8.03 11.86 15.84
N ALA A 159 7.25 12.50 16.72
CA ALA A 159 5.94 13.01 16.35
C ALA A 159 6.09 14.08 15.26
N SER A 160 5.21 14.06 14.28
CA SER A 160 5.15 15.11 13.26
C SER A 160 3.70 15.33 12.85
N THR A 161 3.45 16.47 12.21
CA THR A 161 2.16 16.87 11.65
C THR A 161 2.18 16.92 10.12
N GLU A 162 3.25 16.38 9.53
CA GLU A 162 3.48 16.41 8.08
C GLU A 162 2.56 15.42 7.37
N ILE A 163 2.04 15.81 6.20
CA ILE A 163 1.39 14.90 5.25
C ILE A 163 2.27 14.88 4.00
N ALA A 164 3.27 14.02 4.00
CA ALA A 164 4.25 13.94 2.91
C ALA A 164 3.61 13.53 1.58
N GLU A 165 4.24 13.92 0.47
CA GLU A 165 3.88 13.42 -0.86
C GLU A 165 4.05 11.90 -0.94
N PRO A 166 3.25 11.20 -1.79
CA PRO A 166 3.42 9.78 -1.98
C PRO A 166 4.79 9.51 -2.64
N PRO A 167 5.46 8.39 -2.29
CA PRO A 167 6.65 7.97 -3.05
C PRO A 167 6.25 7.64 -4.48
N ALA A 168 7.16 7.81 -5.44
CA ALA A 168 6.94 7.28 -6.78
C ALA A 168 6.85 5.75 -6.75
N THR A 169 6.06 5.16 -7.66
CA THR A 169 5.90 3.70 -7.77
C THR A 169 7.26 2.99 -7.83
N LEU A 170 8.25 3.62 -8.48
CA LEU A 170 9.61 3.13 -8.61
C LEU A 170 10.30 2.85 -7.26
N TYR A 171 9.88 3.47 -6.15
CA TYR A 171 10.54 3.29 -4.85
C TYR A 171 9.76 2.41 -3.86
N LEU A 172 8.60 1.85 -4.26
CA LEU A 172 7.72 1.13 -3.31
C LEU A 172 8.41 -0.06 -2.62
N GLY A 173 9.36 -0.72 -3.29
CA GLY A 173 10.14 -1.83 -2.74
C GLY A 173 11.04 -1.46 -1.55
N TYR A 174 11.30 -0.16 -1.34
CA TYR A 174 12.15 0.36 -0.27
C TYR A 174 11.42 1.28 0.70
N VAL A 175 10.10 1.38 0.61
CA VAL A 175 9.32 2.30 1.44
C VAL A 175 8.56 1.57 2.53
N ARG A 176 8.67 2.10 3.74
CA ARG A 176 7.70 1.93 4.81
C ARG A 176 6.83 3.17 4.90
N HIS A 177 5.51 2.97 4.80
CA HIS A 177 4.54 4.03 5.05
C HIS A 177 4.28 4.14 6.54
N VAL A 178 4.37 5.35 7.10
CA VAL A 178 4.13 5.60 8.53
C VAL A 178 2.99 6.59 8.67
N PHE A 179 1.95 6.18 9.38
CA PHE A 179 0.74 6.96 9.64
C PHE A 179 0.60 7.21 11.14
N ASP A 180 0.44 8.47 11.53
CA ASP A 180 -0.08 8.81 12.87
C ASP A 180 -1.58 9.05 12.73
N ILE A 181 -2.39 8.23 13.40
CA ILE A 181 -3.84 8.19 13.29
C ILE A 181 -4.46 8.42 14.67
N GLU A 182 -5.42 9.33 14.74
CA GLU A 182 -6.30 9.48 15.90
C GLU A 182 -7.59 8.72 15.65
N ALA A 183 -7.98 7.86 16.60
CA ALA A 183 -9.27 7.19 16.60
C ALA A 183 -9.94 7.29 17.99
N ASP A 184 -11.10 7.94 18.03
CA ASP A 184 -11.85 8.25 19.27
C ASP A 184 -10.99 8.89 20.38
N GLY A 185 -10.06 9.77 20.00
CA GLY A 185 -9.12 10.44 20.91
C GLY A 185 -7.92 9.59 21.34
N VAL A 186 -7.81 8.35 20.87
CA VAL A 186 -6.63 7.49 21.07
C VAL A 186 -5.68 7.66 19.89
N LEU A 187 -4.39 7.80 20.18
CA LEU A 187 -3.34 7.98 19.19
C LEU A 187 -2.68 6.65 18.84
N PHE A 188 -2.55 6.40 17.55
CA PHE A 188 -1.90 5.23 16.98
C PHE A 188 -0.83 5.68 15.99
N ARG A 189 0.28 4.96 15.97
CA ARG A 189 1.24 4.98 14.87
C ARG A 189 1.22 3.65 14.17
N VAL A 190 1.07 3.67 12.86
CA VAL A 190 0.99 2.47 12.03
C VAL A 190 2.06 2.50 10.95
N GLY A 191 2.87 1.46 10.91
CA GLY A 191 3.84 1.21 9.86
C GLY A 191 3.30 0.15 8.91
N VAL A 192 3.33 0.43 7.60
CA VAL A 192 2.95 -0.51 6.55
C VAL A 192 4.11 -0.68 5.59
N GLU A 193 4.57 -1.92 5.43
CA GLU A 193 5.68 -2.32 4.58
C GLU A 193 5.25 -3.53 3.75
N GLY A 194 4.76 -3.26 2.54
CA GLY A 194 4.13 -4.28 1.70
C GLY A 194 2.96 -4.96 2.43
N GLN A 195 3.10 -6.26 2.70
CA GLN A 195 2.12 -7.06 3.44
C GLN A 195 2.28 -7.00 4.97
N SER A 196 3.36 -6.38 5.48
CA SER A 196 3.63 -6.29 6.91
C SER A 196 3.02 -5.02 7.49
N VAL A 197 2.22 -5.17 8.55
CA VAL A 197 1.59 -4.05 9.27
C VAL A 197 1.97 -4.11 10.74
N ALA A 198 2.46 -3.01 11.29
CA ALA A 198 2.78 -2.88 12.70
C ALA A 198 2.04 -1.66 13.28
N VAL A 199 1.44 -1.83 14.46
CA VAL A 199 0.67 -0.79 15.15
C VAL A 199 1.28 -0.54 16.53
N SER A 200 1.47 0.72 16.87
CA SER A 200 1.87 1.17 18.21
C SER A 200 0.85 2.17 18.74
N ARG A 201 0.31 1.91 19.94
CA ARG A 201 -0.52 2.89 20.64
C ARG A 201 0.39 3.91 21.32
N LEU A 202 0.16 5.18 21.08
CA LEU A 202 0.94 6.27 21.67
C LEU A 202 0.28 6.72 22.98
N ASN A 203 1.11 7.03 23.98
CA ASN A 203 0.68 7.53 25.28
C ASN A 203 0.58 9.06 25.29
#